data_AF-A0A939W3M5-F1
#
_entry.id   AF-A0A939W3M5-F1
#
_cell.length_a   1.000
_cell.length_b   1.000
_cell.length_c   1.000
_cell.angle_alpha   90.00
_cell.angle_beta   90.00
_cell.angle_gamma   90.00
#
_symmetry.space_group_name_H-M   'P 1'
#
loop_
_entity.id
_entity.type
_entity.pdbx_description
1 polymer ?
#
loop_
_entity_poly.entity_id
_entity_poly.type
_entity_poly.pdbx_seq_one_letter_code
_entity_poly.pdbx_strand_id
1 'polypeptide(L)' 'MLRSIKKALDDVKAKDAETAVTTYSIRKWCKEGKIKHIMTGKKILVDMQSLYDYLSIK' A
#
# COMPACT_ATOMS: atom_id res chain seq x y z
N MET A 1 -3.48 7.48 6.51
CA MET A 1 -3.71 8.45 5.38
C MET A 1 -3.95 7.65 4.11
N LEU A 2 -4.94 8.03 3.30
CA LEU A 2 -5.28 7.30 2.06
C LEU A 2 -4.45 7.80 0.87
N ARG A 3 -3.83 6.87 0.15
CA ARG A 3 -3.03 7.14 -1.06
C ARG A 3 -3.39 6.18 -2.18
N SER A 4 -3.18 6.60 -3.42
CA SER A 4 -3.29 5.67 -4.55
C SER A 4 -2.16 4.64 -4.49
N ILE A 5 -2.36 3.46 -5.06
CA ILE A 5 -1.36 2.37 -5.04
C ILE A 5 0.03 2.83 -5.54
N LYS A 6 0.07 3.70 -6.57
CA LYS A 6 1.33 4.22 -7.10
C LYS A 6 2.04 5.11 -6.09
N LYS A 7 1.34 6.09 -5.51
CA LYS A 7 1.91 6.95 -4.47
C LYS A 7 2.29 6.17 -3.22
N ALA A 8 1.48 5.17 -2.84
CA ALA A 8 1.77 4.30 -1.72
C ALA A 8 3.09 3.54 -1.91
N LEU A 9 3.34 3.04 -3.11
CA LEU A 9 4.62 2.42 -3.45
C LEU A 9 5.78 3.42 -3.36
N ASP A 10 5.61 4.61 -3.92
CA ASP A 10 6.64 5.65 -3.91
C ASP A 10 6.98 6.05 -2.46
N ASP A 11 5.97 6.21 -1.60
CA ASP A 11 6.11 6.52 -0.17
C ASP A 11 6.77 5.36 0.62
N VAL A 12 6.49 4.11 0.27
CA VAL A 12 7.16 2.94 0.87
C VAL A 12 8.62 2.89 0.45
N LYS A 13 8.91 3.05 -0.84
CA LYS A 13 10.29 3.07 -1.36
C LYS A 13 11.11 4.23 -0.83
N ALA A 14 10.48 5.38 -0.58
CA ALA A 14 11.15 6.52 0.03
C ALA A 14 11.56 6.26 1.49
N LYS A 15 10.80 5.44 2.21
CA LYS A 15 11.13 5.04 3.59
C LYS A 15 12.07 3.84 3.66
N ASP A 16 11.89 2.88 2.76
CA ASP A 16 12.68 1.67 2.68
C ASP A 16 13.01 1.36 1.20
N ALA A 17 14.21 1.79 0.79
CA ALA A 17 14.67 1.67 -0.59
C ALA A 17 14.92 0.21 -1.02
N GLU A 18 15.11 -0.71 -0.07
CA GLU A 18 15.35 -2.13 -0.34
C GLU A 18 14.06 -2.97 -0.31
N THR A 19 12.90 -2.34 -0.08
CA THR A 19 11.66 -3.11 -0.04
C THR A 19 11.39 -3.79 -1.40
N ALA A 20 11.27 -5.12 -1.41
CA ALA A 20 10.86 -5.92 -2.58
C ALA A 20 9.37 -5.75 -2.97
N VAL A 21 8.72 -4.69 -2.49
CA VAL A 21 7.30 -4.43 -2.71
C VAL A 21 7.09 -3.88 -4.12
N THR A 22 6.08 -4.42 -4.80
CA THR A 22 5.65 -3.95 -6.12
C THR A 22 4.21 -3.46 -6.06
N THR A 23 3.78 -2.72 -7.09
CA THR A 23 2.36 -2.32 -7.22
C THR A 23 1.42 -3.53 -7.27
N TYR A 24 1.90 -4.67 -7.80
CA TYR A 24 1.16 -5.92 -7.82
C TYR A 24 1.00 -6.50 -6.41
N SER A 25 2.07 -6.53 -5.62
CA SER A 25 2.03 -6.98 -4.22
C SER A 25 0.98 -6.20 -3.43
N ILE A 26 0.98 -4.86 -3.55
CA ILE A 26 0.01 -3.99 -2.88
C ILE A 26 -1.42 -4.28 -3.35
N ARG A 27 -1.66 -4.45 -4.67
CA ARG A 27 -2.99 -4.85 -5.17
C ARG A 27 -3.43 -6.20 -4.64
N LYS A 28 -2.51 -7.16 -4.58
CA LYS A 28 -2.79 -8.51 -4.10
C LYS A 28 -3.18 -8.47 -2.63
N TRP A 29 -2.47 -7.72 -1.80
CA TRP A 29 -2.80 -7.56 -0.38
C TRP A 29 -4.11 -6.82 -0.13
N CYS A 30 -4.46 -5.86 -1.00
CA CYS A 30 -5.79 -5.25 -0.97
C CYS A 30 -6.87 -6.32 -1.27
N LYS A 31 -6.70 -7.11 -2.34
CA LYS A 31 -7.64 -8.18 -2.69
C LYS A 31 -7.74 -9.28 -1.63
N GLU A 32 -6.63 -9.63 -0.99
CA GLU A 32 -6.56 -10.61 0.10
C GLU A 32 -7.13 -10.05 1.42
N GLY A 33 -7.49 -8.76 1.51
CA GLY A 33 -8.02 -8.14 2.71
C GLY A 33 -7.00 -7.88 3.82
N LYS A 34 -5.70 -8.08 3.55
CA LYS A 34 -4.62 -7.89 4.53
C LYS A 34 -4.37 -6.43 4.86
N ILE A 35 -4.72 -5.53 3.95
CA ILE A 35 -4.50 -4.10 4.08
C ILE A 35 -5.82 -3.38 3.89
N LYS A 36 -6.12 -2.43 4.79
CA LYS A 36 -7.29 -1.57 4.66
C LYS A 36 -7.14 -0.71 3.41
N HIS A 37 -8.15 -0.80 2.56
CA HIS A 37 -8.23 -0.04 1.33
C HIS A 37 -9.68 0.38 1.10
N ILE A 38 -9.85 1.48 0.38
CA ILE A 38 -11.14 2.02 -0.03
C ILE A 38 -11.16 2.06 -1.55
N MET A 39 -12.27 1.62 -2.13
CA MET A 39 -12.51 1.78 -3.55
C MET A 39 -13.28 3.07 -3.79
N THR A 40 -12.74 3.93 -4.66
CA THR A 40 -13.41 5.13 -5.14
C THR A 40 -13.65 4.96 -6.65
N GLY A 41 -14.85 4.50 -6.98
CA GLY A 41 -15.20 4.08 -8.35
C GLY A 41 -14.29 2.94 -8.82
N LYS A 42 -13.48 3.19 -9.86
CA LYS A 42 -12.50 2.21 -10.40
C LYS A 42 -11.12 2.27 -9.74
N LYS A 43 -10.87 3.23 -8.84
CA LYS A 43 -9.55 3.44 -8.21
C LYS A 43 -9.52 2.82 -6.82
N ILE A 44 -8.37 2.24 -6.45
CA ILE A 44 -8.10 1.72 -5.11
C ILE A 44 -7.23 2.74 -4.38
N LEU A 45 -7.70 3.17 -3.22
CA LEU A 45 -6.97 3.99 -2.27
C LEU A 45 -6.57 3.12 -1.09
N VAL A 46 -5.27 3.00 -0.87
CA VAL A 46 -4.68 2.20 0.21
C VAL A 46 -4.47 3.10 1.41
N ASP A 47 -4.81 2.61 2.59
CA ASP A 47 -4.42 3.28 3.83
C ASP A 47 -2.94 2.98 4.13
N MET A 48 -2.14 4.03 4.12
CA MET A 48 -0.70 3.95 4.37
C MET A 48 -0.38 3.44 5.77
N GLN A 49 -1.22 3.76 6.77
CA GLN A 49 -0.98 3.30 8.14
C GLN A 49 -1.06 1.77 8.20
N SER A 50 -2.16 1.21 7.69
CA SER A 50 -2.34 -0.23 7.58
C SER A 50 -1.26 -0.92 6.74
N LEU A 51 -0.75 -0.26 5.69
CA LEU A 51 0.35 -0.77 4.87
C LEU A 51 1.68 -0.80 5.63
N TYR A 52 2.01 0.25 6.38
CA TYR A 52 3.21 0.30 7.20
C TYR A 52 3.14 -0.69 8.36
N ASP A 53 1.99 -0.80 9.01
CA ASP A 53 1.76 -1.79 10.08
C ASP A 53 1.95 -3.22 9.54
N TYR A 54 1.42 -3.51 8.33
CA TYR A 54 1.60 -4.82 7.68
C TYR A 54 3.07 -5.09 7.30
N LEU A 55 3.79 -4.08 6.83
CA LEU A 55 5.22 -4.19 6.51
C LEU A 55 6.11 -4.11 7.75
N SER A 56 5.55 -3.86 8.94
CA SER A 56 6.30 -3.60 10.18
C SER A 56 7.35 -2.49 10.05
N ILE A 57 7.12 -1.54 9.13
CA ILE A 57 7.98 -0.36 8.97
C ILE A 57 7.54 0.66 10.02
N LYS A 58 8.36 0.86 11.05
CA LYS A 58 8.14 1.88 12.09
C LYS A 58 8.49 3.29 11.59
#